data_AF-A0A1Q3D2D8-F1
#
_entry.id   AF-A0A1Q3D2D8-F1
#
_cell.length_a   1.000
_cell.length_b   1.000
_cell.length_c   1.000
_cell.angle_alpha   90.00
_cell.angle_beta   90.00
_cell.angle_gamma   90.00
#
_symmetry.space_group_name_H-M   'P 1'
#
loop_
_entity.id
_entity.type
_entity.pdbx_description
1 polymer ?
#
loop_
_entity_poly.entity_id
_entity_poly.type
_entity_poly.pdbx_seq_one_letter_code
_entity_poly.pdbx_strand_id
1 'polypeptide(L)'
;RYLGIPLVASKLSHMDCKVLVDKLMKRTSSWLCNSLSFGGRLQLLASVMFSIQVFWCSTFVLPVAVTKECDRILKSFLWHGVGNSKKGGKIAWKKVCCPKDIGGLGIKDSRAWNRATIMKI
;
A
#
# COMPACT_ATOMS: atom_id res chain seq x y z
N ARG A 1 -13.15 -9.71 16.04
CA ARG A 1 -12.34 -8.68 15.35
C ARG A 1 -12.03 -7.59 16.37
N TYR A 2 -10.77 -7.26 16.60
CA TYR A 2 -10.37 -6.14 17.45
C TYR A 2 -9.63 -5.13 16.57
N LEU A 3 -9.99 -3.84 16.62
CA LEU A 3 -9.43 -2.78 15.75
C LEU A 3 -9.48 -3.09 14.23
N GLY A 4 -10.46 -3.90 13.79
CA GLY A 4 -10.62 -4.29 12.37
C GLY A 4 -9.64 -5.37 11.90
N ILE A 5 -8.94 -6.03 12.82
CA ILE A 5 -8.00 -7.12 12.58
C ILE A 5 -8.64 -8.46 12.98
N PRO A 6 -8.42 -9.55 12.21
CA PRO A 6 -8.75 -10.91 12.66
C PRO A 6 -7.83 -11.30 13.83
N LEU A 7 -8.41 -11.74 14.95
CA LEU A 7 -7.67 -12.23 16.12
C LEU A 7 -7.16 -13.63 15.77
N VAL A 8 -5.99 -13.70 15.15
CA VAL A 8 -5.36 -14.96 14.75
C VAL A 8 -4.19 -15.22 15.69
N ALA A 9 -4.17 -16.39 16.34
CA ALA A 9 -3.10 -16.83 17.23
C ALA A 9 -1.87 -17.40 16.49
N SER A 10 -1.92 -17.45 15.15
CA SER A 10 -0.94 -18.06 14.24
C SER A 10 -0.51 -17.09 13.13
N LYS A 11 0.47 -17.49 12.30
CA LYS A 11 0.94 -16.69 11.14
C LYS A 11 -0.26 -16.33 10.25
N LEU A 12 -0.34 -15.06 9.81
CA LEU A 12 -1.44 -14.60 8.97
C LEU A 12 -1.59 -15.44 7.71
N SER A 13 -2.81 -15.93 7.49
CA SER A 13 -3.16 -16.55 6.22
C SER A 13 -3.39 -15.48 5.14
N HIS A 14 -3.31 -15.90 3.88
CA HIS A 14 -3.67 -15.05 2.75
C HIS A 14 -5.10 -14.49 2.86
N MET A 15 -6.02 -15.26 3.49
CA MET A 15 -7.39 -14.79 3.73
C MET A 15 -7.46 -13.64 4.74
N ASP A 16 -6.63 -13.64 5.77
CA ASP A 16 -6.58 -12.55 6.76
C ASP A 16 -6.04 -11.27 6.13
N CYS A 17 -5.07 -11.43 5.23
CA CYS A 17 -4.50 -10.35 4.43
C CYS A 17 -5.47 -9.79 3.37
N LYS A 18 -6.50 -10.56 2.98
CA LYS A 18 -7.52 -10.08 2.05
C LYS A 18 -8.26 -8.87 2.60
N VAL A 19 -8.45 -8.81 3.91
CA VAL A 19 -9.07 -7.65 4.59
C VAL A 19 -8.27 -6.37 4.37
N LEU A 20 -6.94 -6.44 4.35
CA LEU A 20 -6.07 -5.30 4.02
C LEU A 20 -6.25 -4.88 2.56
N VAL A 21 -6.17 -5.84 1.64
CA VAL A 21 -6.29 -5.61 0.19
C VAL A 21 -7.65 -4.98 -0.15
N ASP A 22 -8.74 -5.55 0.38
CA ASP A 22 -10.09 -5.03 0.18
C ASP A 22 -10.26 -3.62 0.78
N LYS A 23 -9.61 -3.33 1.91
CA LYS A 23 -9.64 -2.00 2.52
C LYS A 23 -8.92 -0.96 1.65
N LEU A 24 -7.74 -1.30 1.10
CA LEU A 24 -7.04 -0.44 0.15
C LEU A 24 -7.87 -0.24 -1.12
N MET A 25 -8.43 -1.32 -1.66
CA MET A 25 -9.25 -1.25 -2.86
C MET A 25 -10.50 -0.39 -2.65
N LYS A 26 -11.25 -0.59 -1.55
CA LYS A 26 -12.42 0.23 -1.21
C LYS A 26 -12.07 1.71 -1.10
N ARG A 27 -10.94 2.06 -0.48
CA ARG A 27 -10.48 3.46 -0.37
C ARG A 27 -10.17 4.05 -1.75
N THR A 28 -9.37 3.34 -2.55
CA THR A 28 -9.01 3.80 -3.90
C THR A 28 -10.22 3.94 -4.83
N SER A 29 -11.25 3.09 -4.69
CA SER A 29 -12.51 3.22 -5.43
C SER A 29 -13.41 4.34 -4.91
N SER A 30 -13.39 4.62 -3.60
CA SER A 30 -14.27 5.64 -2.99
C SER A 30 -13.82 7.07 -3.28
N TRP A 31 -12.53 7.26 -3.55
CA TRP A 31 -12.00 8.58 -3.86
C TRP A 31 -12.38 8.98 -5.29
N LEU A 32 -12.80 10.22 -5.46
CA LEU A 32 -13.24 10.82 -6.73
C LEU A 32 -12.04 11.06 -7.67
N CYS A 33 -11.30 10.00 -8.00
CA CYS A 33 -9.92 10.11 -8.47
C CYS A 33 -9.76 10.52 -9.91
N ASN A 34 -10.84 10.45 -10.70
CA ASN A 34 -10.87 11.09 -12.02
C ASN A 34 -10.83 12.62 -11.91
N SER A 35 -11.13 13.18 -10.73
CA SER A 35 -11.10 14.62 -10.46
C SER A 35 -9.83 15.07 -9.72
N LEU A 36 -8.94 14.14 -9.33
CA LEU A 36 -7.72 14.47 -8.58
C LEU A 36 -6.51 14.63 -9.50
N SER A 37 -5.74 15.68 -9.27
CA SER A 37 -4.44 15.85 -9.89
C SER A 37 -3.47 14.72 -9.47
N PHE A 38 -2.37 14.56 -10.23
CA PHE A 38 -1.32 13.62 -9.84
C PHE A 38 -0.77 13.91 -8.44
N GLY A 39 -0.57 15.19 -8.10
CA GLY A 39 -0.14 15.62 -6.77
C GLY A 39 -1.15 15.28 -5.67
N GLY A 40 -2.46 15.46 -5.93
CA GLY A 40 -3.52 15.08 -4.99
C GLY A 40 -3.55 13.58 -4.71
N ARG A 41 -3.40 12.76 -5.77
CA ARG A 41 -3.29 11.29 -5.63
C ARG A 41 -2.05 10.90 -4.84
N LEU A 42 -0.90 11.53 -5.10
CA LEU A 42 0.33 11.31 -4.35
C LEU A 42 0.16 11.64 -2.87
N GLN A 43 -0.48 12.76 -2.54
CA GLN A 43 -0.71 13.18 -1.15
C GLN A 43 -1.62 12.20 -0.38
N LEU A 44 -2.70 11.73 -1.01
CA LEU A 44 -3.59 10.72 -0.41
C LEU A 44 -2.87 9.39 -0.19
N LEU A 45 -2.00 9.00 -1.12
CA LEU A 45 -1.20 7.80 -1.00
C LEU A 45 -0.22 7.91 0.18
N ALA A 46 0.48 9.04 0.29
CA ALA A 46 1.47 9.28 1.34
C ALA A 46 0.85 9.40 2.74
N SER A 47 -0.38 9.89 2.86
CA SER A 47 -1.06 10.09 4.15
C SER A 47 -1.90 8.88 4.58
N VAL A 48 -2.86 8.46 3.75
CA VAL A 48 -3.87 7.45 4.14
C VAL A 48 -3.43 6.03 3.80
N MET A 49 -2.90 5.80 2.60
CA MET A 49 -2.50 4.43 2.23
C MET A 49 -1.30 3.97 3.04
N PHE A 50 -0.34 4.87 3.26
CA PHE A 50 0.84 4.58 4.07
C PHE A 50 0.49 4.27 5.53
N SER A 51 -0.41 5.03 6.16
CA SER A 51 -0.81 4.76 7.56
C SER A 51 -1.48 3.39 7.73
N ILE A 52 -2.30 2.97 6.76
CA ILE A 52 -2.88 1.62 6.73
C ILE A 52 -1.78 0.56 6.63
N GLN A 53 -0.82 0.73 5.72
CA GLN A 53 0.26 -0.24 5.54
C GLN A 53 1.17 -0.36 6.76
N VAL A 54 1.53 0.77 7.37
CA VAL A 54 2.36 0.79 8.59
C VAL A 54 1.68 0.06 9.73
N PHE A 55 0.39 0.31 9.95
CA PHE A 55 -0.38 -0.37 10.98
C PHE A 55 -0.30 -1.90 10.79
N TRP A 56 -0.58 -2.39 9.58
CA TRP A 56 -0.54 -3.83 9.31
C TRP A 56 0.86 -4.44 9.39
N CYS A 57 1.90 -3.77 8.88
CA CYS A 57 3.28 -4.26 8.96
C CYS A 57 3.84 -4.24 10.39
N SER A 58 3.31 -3.37 11.26
CA SER A 58 3.74 -3.28 12.66
C SER A 58 3.05 -4.32 13.53
N THR A 59 1.81 -4.71 13.19
CA THR A 59 1.08 -5.76 13.91
C THR A 59 1.42 -7.16 13.40
N PHE A 60 1.75 -7.31 12.12
CA PHE A 60 1.92 -8.61 11.48
C PHE A 60 3.06 -8.65 10.46
N VAL A 61 3.65 -9.84 10.31
CA VAL A 61 4.54 -10.17 9.21
C VAL A 61 3.71 -10.49 7.97
N LEU A 62 3.69 -9.58 6.99
CA LEU A 62 2.91 -9.78 5.77
C LEU A 62 3.61 -10.73 4.79
N PRO A 63 2.89 -11.68 4.16
CA PRO A 63 3.43 -12.48 3.06
C PRO A 63 3.84 -11.62 1.87
N VAL A 64 4.88 -12.06 1.15
CA VAL A 64 5.40 -11.34 -0.04
C VAL A 64 4.31 -11.12 -1.10
N ALA A 65 3.43 -12.11 -1.30
CA ALA A 65 2.31 -12.00 -2.25
C ALA A 65 1.39 -10.80 -1.91
N VAL A 66 1.10 -10.60 -0.63
CA VAL A 66 0.22 -9.53 -0.15
C VAL A 66 0.90 -8.16 -0.31
N THR A 67 2.19 -8.06 0.00
CA THR A 67 2.93 -6.80 -0.21
C THR A 67 2.95 -6.40 -1.69
N LYS A 68 3.15 -7.37 -2.60
CA LYS A 68 3.10 -7.13 -4.06
C LYS A 68 1.71 -6.67 -4.51
N GLU A 69 0.66 -7.25 -3.95
CA GLU A 69 -0.71 -6.88 -4.28
C GLU A 69 -1.05 -5.47 -3.79
N CYS A 70 -0.59 -5.10 -2.60
CA CYS A 70 -0.71 -3.73 -2.10
C CYS A 70 0.01 -2.74 -3.03
N ASP A 71 1.27 -3.01 -3.39
CA ASP A 71 2.03 -2.17 -4.32
C ASP A 71 1.34 -2.04 -5.68
N ARG A 72 0.69 -3.11 -6.17
CA ARG A 72 -0.09 -3.09 -7.41
C ARG A 72 -1.25 -2.09 -7.33
N ILE A 73 -2.02 -2.11 -6.24
CA ILE A 73 -3.14 -1.20 -6.02
C ILE A 73 -2.65 0.25 -5.90
N LEU A 74 -1.61 0.48 -5.11
CA LEU A 74 -1.01 1.81 -4.90
C LEU A 74 -0.44 2.40 -6.20
N LYS A 75 0.27 1.59 -6.97
CA LYS A 75 0.80 1.99 -8.26
C LYS A 75 -0.34 2.30 -9.24
N SER A 76 -1.34 1.44 -9.31
CA SER A 76 -2.50 1.64 -10.17
C SER A 76 -3.20 2.96 -9.84
N PHE A 77 -3.41 3.22 -8.55
CA PHE A 77 -4.04 4.42 -8.04
C PHE A 77 -3.27 5.69 -8.42
N LEU A 78 -1.96 5.72 -8.16
CA LEU A 78 -1.13 6.89 -8.43
C LEU A 78 -1.16 7.31 -9.91
N TRP A 79 -1.13 6.35 -10.83
CA TRP A 79 -1.03 6.64 -12.26
C TRP A 79 -2.39 6.79 -12.93
N HIS A 80 -3.38 5.97 -12.57
CA HIS A 80 -4.66 5.88 -13.27
C HIS A 80 -5.85 6.37 -12.45
N GLY A 81 -5.66 6.66 -11.17
CA GLY A 81 -6.75 7.08 -10.28
C GLY A 81 -7.65 5.93 -9.84
N VAL A 82 -7.43 4.71 -10.33
CA VAL A 82 -8.22 3.54 -9.96
C VAL A 82 -7.31 2.49 -9.34
N GLY A 83 -7.79 1.73 -8.35
CA GLY A 83 -7.01 0.69 -7.69
C GLY A 83 -6.81 -0.59 -8.52
N ASN A 84 -7.58 -0.81 -9.60
CA ASN A 84 -7.54 -2.03 -10.41
C ASN A 84 -7.34 -1.76 -11.91
N SER A 85 -6.30 -1.01 -12.27
CA SER A 85 -5.90 -0.83 -13.67
C SER A 85 -4.99 -1.98 -14.10
N LYS A 86 -5.28 -2.54 -15.29
CA LYS A 86 -4.35 -3.47 -15.97
C LYS A 86 -3.15 -2.75 -16.60
N LYS A 87 -3.19 -1.41 -16.67
CA LYS A 87 -2.13 -0.60 -17.28
C LYS A 87 -0.96 -0.38 -16.31
N GLY A 88 0.25 -0.53 -16.82
CA GLY A 88 1.47 -0.25 -16.06
C GLY A 88 1.66 1.24 -15.80
N GLY A 89 2.28 1.57 -14.65
CA GLY A 89 2.74 2.92 -14.37
C GLY A 89 3.93 3.34 -15.25
N LYS A 90 4.07 4.65 -15.50
CA LYS A 90 5.13 5.22 -16.36
C LYS A 90 6.55 4.99 -15.84
N ILE A 91 6.71 4.84 -14.52
CA ILE A 91 7.99 4.71 -13.84
C ILE A 91 8.01 3.42 -13.01
N ALA A 92 9.19 2.79 -12.92
CA ALA A 92 9.42 1.65 -12.03
C ALA A 92 9.09 2.02 -10.58
N TRP A 93 8.32 1.16 -9.90
CA TRP A 93 7.85 1.42 -8.53
C TRP A 93 9.01 1.66 -7.55
N LYS A 94 10.11 0.90 -7.70
CA LYS A 94 11.33 1.08 -6.90
C LYS A 94 11.90 2.50 -6.99
N LYS A 95 11.87 3.13 -8.18
CA LYS A 95 12.35 4.51 -8.39
C LYS A 95 11.37 5.53 -7.81
N VAL A 96 10.06 5.25 -7.89
CA VAL A 96 9.02 6.06 -7.24
C VAL A 96 9.21 6.06 -5.72
N CYS A 97 9.62 4.93 -5.14
CA CYS A 97 9.83 4.79 -3.70
C CYS A 97 11.12 5.42 -3.17
N CYS A 98 12.01 5.88 -4.05
CA CYS A 98 13.23 6.58 -3.62
C CYS A 98 12.90 7.90 -2.90
N PRO A 99 13.78 8.37 -1.99
CA PRO A 99 13.67 9.71 -1.41
C PRO A 99 13.58 10.81 -2.48
N LYS A 100 12.93 11.92 -2.13
CA LYS A 100 12.78 13.08 -3.03
C LYS A 100 14.14 13.68 -3.41
N ASP A 101 15.11 13.63 -2.50
CA ASP A 101 16.46 14.19 -2.67
C ASP A 101 17.25 13.49 -3.79
N ILE A 102 16.90 12.25 -4.13
CA ILE A 102 17.49 11.49 -5.24
C ILE A 102 16.55 11.35 -6.44
N GLY A 103 15.52 12.22 -6.53
CA GLY A 103 14.59 12.28 -7.65
C GLY A 103 13.45 11.25 -7.61
N GLY A 104 13.17 10.65 -6.45
CA GLY A 104 11.99 9.82 -6.23
C GLY A 104 10.78 10.62 -5.72
N LEU A 105 9.68 9.92 -5.38
CA LEU A 105 8.49 10.56 -4.81
C LEU A 105 8.39 10.42 -3.28
N GLY A 106 9.37 9.75 -2.65
CA GLY A 106 9.38 9.51 -1.20
C GLY A 106 8.29 8.56 -0.72
N ILE A 107 7.69 7.78 -1.64
CA ILE A 107 6.71 6.76 -1.28
C ILE A 107 7.43 5.60 -0.61
N LYS A 108 6.92 5.15 0.51
CA LYS A 108 7.55 4.07 1.25
C LYS A 108 7.23 2.71 0.61
N ASP A 109 8.24 1.92 0.28
CA ASP A 109 8.05 0.58 -0.30
C ASP A 109 7.50 -0.39 0.77
N SER A 110 6.35 -1.01 0.46
CA SER A 110 5.65 -1.94 1.35
C SER A 110 6.54 -3.08 1.81
N ARG A 111 7.39 -3.60 0.91
CA ARG A 111 8.30 -4.72 1.22
C ARG A 111 9.43 -4.29 2.14
N ALA A 112 10.05 -3.15 1.84
CA ALA A 112 11.11 -2.59 2.67
C ALA A 112 10.61 -2.33 4.10
N TRP A 113 9.39 -1.78 4.24
CA TRP A 113 8.77 -1.56 5.54
C TRP A 113 8.43 -2.83 6.28
N ASN A 114 7.81 -3.79 5.61
CA ASN A 114 7.51 -5.08 6.22
C ASN A 114 8.78 -5.78 6.72
N ARG A 115 9.90 -5.68 6.00
CA ARG A 115 11.19 -6.21 6.47
C ARG A 115 11.75 -5.43 7.65
N ALA A 116 11.64 -4.10 7.63
CA ALA A 116 12.15 -3.25 8.70
C ALA A 116 11.38 -3.44 10.02
N THR A 117 10.06 -3.67 9.97
CA THR A 117 9.25 -3.92 11.17
C THR A 117 9.52 -5.29 11.78
N ILE A 118 9.85 -6.31 10.98
CA ILE A 118 10.30 -7.62 11.50
C ILE A 118 11.60 -7.48 12.30
N MET A 119 12.54 -6.63 11.88
CA MET A 119 13.83 -6.44 12.57
C MET A 119 13.72 -5.58 13.84
N LYS A 120 12.53 -5.06 14.17
CA LYS A 120 12.27 -4.35 15.42
C LYS A 120 11.81 -5.28 16.55
N ILE A 121 11.59 -6.55 16.26
CA ILE A 121 11.25 -7.62 17.22
C ILE A 121 12.56 -8.27 17.64
#